data_AF-A0A2G6KAF9-F1
#
_entry.id   AF-A0A2G6KAF9-F1
#
_cell.length_a   1.000
_cell.length_b   1.000
_cell.length_c   1.000
_cell.angle_alpha   90.00
_cell.angle_beta   90.00
_cell.angle_gamma   90.00
#
_symmetry.space_group_name_H-M   'P 1'
#
loop_
_entity.id
_entity.type
_entity.pdbx_description
1 polymer ?
#
loop_
_entity_poly.entity_id
_entity_poly.type
_entity_poly.pdbx_seq_one_letter_code
_entity_poly.pdbx_strand_id
1 'polypeptide(L)'
;MNVTHNVSMLSCENIIFARMKKTHGIGMCDMADVNMPQDRSVIMKKSARNVLGMTTICVLLISSVVWAHQSGNMISGQKGRGRQMCGEDRRRPDRDGFGMGINWAELNLTDDQKAQMQEKFREFQTATAELREKMRFARRDVRTVMRQNQVDQAKVDSAWAEIGTLQQQLDEAQTDHMLALRSILTQEQLETIQKNRETRQELQELKAEYRDMLFSSGEIDVEQLKALQAQITEKELALQRDRAEDRAEERAEWLQELTPEQQQQLRMKGRGPCKW
;
A
#
# COMPACT_ATOMS: atom_id res chain seq x y z
N MET A 1 -3.83 66.77 -3.73
CA MET A 1 -3.13 65.84 -4.65
C MET A 1 -2.99 64.52 -3.93
N ASN A 2 -3.92 63.58 -4.14
CA ASN A 2 -3.89 62.24 -3.56
C ASN A 2 -3.97 61.25 -4.72
N VAL A 3 -2.90 60.47 -4.90
CA VAL A 3 -2.82 59.39 -5.90
C VAL A 3 -3.09 58.10 -5.15
N THR A 4 -4.25 57.49 -5.41
CA THR A 4 -4.59 56.13 -4.99
C THR A 4 -4.07 55.15 -6.03
N HIS A 5 -3.13 54.30 -5.66
CA HIS A 5 -2.74 53.14 -6.48
C HIS A 5 -3.74 52.01 -6.25
N ASN A 6 -4.52 51.76 -7.29
CA ASN A 6 -5.43 50.63 -7.42
C ASN A 6 -4.68 49.56 -8.23
N VAL A 7 -4.09 48.57 -7.57
CA VAL A 7 -3.47 47.41 -8.25
C VAL A 7 -4.49 46.28 -8.25
N SER A 8 -5.14 46.12 -9.40
CA SER A 8 -5.98 45.00 -9.75
C SER A 8 -5.19 43.69 -9.76
N MET A 9 -5.52 42.77 -8.86
CA MET A 9 -5.24 41.34 -9.04
C MET A 9 -6.10 40.84 -10.21
N LEU A 10 -5.49 40.75 -11.39
CA LEU A 10 -6.05 40.03 -12.53
C LEU A 10 -5.34 38.67 -12.66
N SER A 11 -6.11 37.64 -12.34
CA SER A 11 -6.05 36.23 -12.74
C SER A 11 -4.77 35.66 -13.37
N CYS A 12 -4.08 34.80 -12.60
CA CYS A 12 -3.11 33.82 -13.11
C CYS A 12 -3.77 32.60 -13.80
N GLU A 13 -5.10 32.52 -13.92
CA GLU A 13 -5.79 31.32 -14.39
C GLU A 13 -5.84 31.15 -15.92
N ASN A 14 -5.50 32.19 -16.71
CA ASN A 14 -5.63 32.12 -18.17
C ASN A 14 -4.36 31.71 -18.95
N ILE A 15 -3.24 31.43 -18.29
CA ILE A 15 -1.98 31.07 -18.98
C ILE A 15 -1.77 29.55 -19.10
N ILE A 16 -2.40 28.74 -18.25
CA ILE A 16 -2.19 27.28 -18.24
C ILE A 16 -3.04 26.56 -19.31
N PHE A 17 -4.20 27.10 -19.70
CA PHE A 17 -5.08 26.46 -20.70
C PHE A 17 -4.66 26.68 -22.17
N ALA A 18 -3.77 27.62 -22.46
CA ALA A 18 -3.37 27.95 -23.84
C ALA A 18 -2.23 27.05 -24.39
N ARG A 19 -1.60 26.20 -23.56
CA ARG A 19 -0.40 25.41 -23.97
C ARG A 19 -0.67 23.93 -24.28
N MET A 20 -1.89 23.42 -24.08
CA MET A 20 -2.23 22.00 -24.36
C MET A 20 -2.87 21.71 -25.73
N LYS A 21 -3.17 22.71 -26.56
CA LYS A 21 -3.88 22.49 -27.84
C LYS A 21 -3.00 22.35 -29.10
N LYS A 22 -1.67 22.24 -29.00
CA LYS A 22 -0.79 22.36 -30.19
C LYS A 22 0.16 21.21 -30.52
N THR A 23 0.05 20.03 -29.90
CA THR A 23 0.90 18.90 -30.29
C THR A 23 0.14 17.57 -30.21
N HIS A 24 -0.21 17.08 -31.40
CA HIS A 24 -0.21 15.69 -31.90
C HIS A 24 -1.47 15.40 -32.73
N GLY A 25 -1.41 15.83 -33.98
CA GLY A 25 -2.18 15.20 -35.06
C GLY A 25 -1.62 13.80 -35.28
N ILE A 26 -2.41 12.80 -34.89
CA ILE A 26 -2.20 11.42 -35.30
C ILE A 26 -3.13 11.21 -36.50
N GLY A 27 -2.52 11.08 -37.68
CA GLY A 27 -3.21 10.79 -38.92
C GLY A 27 -3.94 9.46 -38.82
N MET A 28 -5.21 9.47 -39.24
CA MET A 28 -5.92 8.28 -39.67
C MET A 28 -5.19 7.74 -40.90
N CYS A 29 -4.40 6.68 -40.72
CA CYS A 29 -3.94 5.85 -41.82
C CYS A 29 -5.01 4.81 -42.12
N ASP A 30 -5.35 4.71 -43.40
CA ASP A 30 -6.26 3.77 -44.02
C ASP A 30 -6.07 2.33 -43.51
N MET A 31 -7.14 1.75 -42.98
CA MET A 31 -7.29 0.30 -42.88
C MET A 31 -7.97 -0.20 -44.14
N ALA A 32 -7.18 -0.33 -45.22
CA ALA A 32 -7.53 -1.14 -46.37
C ALA A 32 -6.74 -2.45 -46.33
N ASP A 33 -7.48 -3.56 -46.43
CA ASP A 33 -7.06 -4.88 -46.89
C ASP A 33 -5.83 -5.55 -46.24
N VAL A 34 -6.07 -6.21 -45.10
CA VAL A 34 -5.25 -7.37 -44.70
C VAL A 34 -6.06 -8.65 -44.93
N ASN A 35 -5.78 -9.24 -46.08
CA ASN A 35 -6.20 -10.57 -46.49
C ASN A 35 -5.69 -11.60 -45.46
N MET A 36 -6.61 -12.25 -44.74
CA MET A 36 -6.29 -13.22 -43.69
C MET A 36 -6.22 -14.63 -44.31
N PRO A 37 -5.05 -15.30 -44.40
CA PRO A 37 -4.98 -16.64 -44.96
C PRO A 37 -5.61 -17.64 -43.99
N GLN A 38 -6.70 -18.27 -44.44
CA GLN A 38 -7.19 -19.52 -43.88
C GLN A 38 -6.26 -20.65 -44.32
N ASP A 39 -5.22 -20.92 -43.53
CA ASP A 39 -4.62 -22.25 -43.55
C ASP A 39 -4.03 -22.60 -42.17
N ARG A 40 -4.80 -23.41 -41.42
CA ARG A 40 -4.33 -24.10 -40.22
C ARG A 40 -4.77 -25.56 -40.28
N SER A 41 -4.25 -26.26 -41.27
CA SER A 41 -4.02 -27.69 -41.11
C SER A 41 -2.60 -27.97 -41.56
N VAL A 42 -1.70 -28.33 -40.63
CA VAL A 42 -0.44 -29.08 -40.87
C VAL A 42 0.39 -29.10 -39.56
N ILE A 43 0.56 -30.32 -39.05
CA ILE A 43 1.64 -30.82 -38.18
C ILE A 43 1.56 -30.46 -36.67
N MET A 44 0.62 -31.11 -35.99
CA MET A 44 0.93 -31.73 -34.69
C MET A 44 1.60 -33.07 -34.96
N LYS A 45 2.91 -33.19 -34.69
CA LYS A 45 3.60 -34.46 -34.37
C LYS A 45 5.06 -34.16 -34.02
N LYS A 46 5.47 -34.69 -32.86
CA LYS A 46 6.83 -34.76 -32.28
C LYS A 46 7.16 -33.69 -31.24
N SER A 47 6.84 -33.98 -29.99
CA SER A 47 7.88 -34.21 -28.97
C SER A 47 7.23 -34.65 -27.66
N ALA A 48 6.99 -35.97 -27.54
CA ALA A 48 6.44 -36.60 -26.33
C ALA A 48 7.44 -37.64 -25.79
N ARG A 49 8.73 -37.25 -25.62
CA ARG A 49 9.75 -38.19 -25.12
C ARG A 49 10.67 -37.70 -23.99
N ASN A 50 10.55 -36.48 -23.48
CA ASN A 50 11.46 -35.99 -22.42
C ASN A 50 10.78 -35.64 -21.08
N VAL A 51 9.59 -36.20 -20.78
CA VAL A 51 8.84 -35.93 -19.52
C VAL A 51 9.15 -36.94 -18.40
N LEU A 52 10.17 -37.79 -18.54
CA LEU A 52 10.46 -38.88 -17.58
C LEU A 52 11.90 -38.88 -17.03
N GLY A 53 12.53 -37.71 -16.91
CA GLY A 53 13.89 -37.59 -16.36
C GLY A 53 14.21 -36.30 -15.59
N MET A 54 13.21 -35.50 -15.21
CA MET A 54 13.38 -34.20 -14.52
C MET A 54 12.51 -34.08 -13.26
N THR A 55 12.20 -35.21 -12.61
CA THR A 55 11.49 -35.24 -11.32
C THR A 55 12.34 -35.79 -10.18
N THR A 56 13.55 -36.28 -10.44
CA THR A 56 14.43 -36.92 -9.43
C THR A 56 15.66 -36.10 -9.01
N ILE A 57 15.94 -34.94 -9.62
CA ILE A 57 17.11 -34.11 -9.23
C ILE A 57 16.71 -32.91 -8.36
N CYS A 58 15.43 -32.47 -8.36
CA CYS A 58 14.98 -31.38 -7.49
C CYS A 58 14.75 -31.77 -6.01
N VAL A 59 14.97 -33.03 -5.63
CA VAL A 59 14.79 -33.51 -4.23
C VAL A 59 16.11 -33.60 -3.46
N LEU A 60 17.28 -33.41 -4.11
CA LEU A 60 18.58 -33.63 -3.47
C LEU A 60 19.46 -32.39 -3.26
N LEU A 61 18.94 -31.17 -3.44
CA LEU A 61 19.65 -29.92 -3.14
C LEU A 61 18.95 -29.04 -2.08
N ILE A 62 18.07 -29.62 -1.25
CA ILE A 62 17.47 -28.96 -0.07
C ILE A 62 17.82 -29.76 1.20
N SER A 63 19.08 -30.21 1.35
CA SER A 63 19.47 -31.12 2.44
C SER A 63 20.72 -30.71 3.22
N SER A 64 21.01 -29.41 3.34
CA SER A 64 22.06 -28.97 4.27
C SER A 64 21.92 -27.53 4.77
N VAL A 65 20.71 -27.10 5.15
CA VAL A 65 20.52 -26.13 6.25
C VAL A 65 19.32 -26.59 7.08
N VAL A 66 19.53 -27.66 7.84
CA VAL A 66 18.72 -27.98 9.02
C VAL A 66 19.29 -27.12 10.15
N TRP A 67 18.64 -25.99 10.43
CA TRP A 67 18.50 -25.51 11.79
C TRP A 67 17.09 -25.89 12.26
N ALA A 68 17.04 -26.56 13.40
CA ALA A 68 15.88 -27.23 13.96
C ALA A 68 14.72 -26.26 14.29
N HIS A 69 13.58 -26.42 13.61
CA HIS A 69 12.27 -26.13 14.20
C HIS A 69 11.12 -26.81 13.42
N GLN A 70 11.11 -28.15 13.35
CA GLN A 70 9.95 -28.88 12.82
C GLN A 70 9.86 -30.29 13.39
N SER A 71 9.02 -30.47 14.42
CA SER A 71 8.29 -31.72 14.64
C SER A 71 7.24 -31.50 15.72
N GLY A 72 5.97 -31.47 15.31
CA GLY A 72 4.85 -31.14 16.17
C GLY A 72 3.47 -31.40 15.55
N ASN A 73 3.35 -32.55 14.90
CA ASN A 73 2.10 -33.26 14.58
C ASN A 73 1.30 -32.90 13.32
N MET A 74 1.07 -33.98 12.56
CA MET A 74 0.43 -34.06 11.26
C MET A 74 -1.00 -34.63 11.40
N ILE A 75 -1.85 -34.27 10.43
CA ILE A 75 -2.84 -35.16 9.77
C ILE A 75 -4.03 -35.67 10.62
N SER A 76 -5.22 -35.13 10.35
CA SER A 76 -6.35 -35.83 9.70
C SER A 76 -7.70 -35.13 10.00
N GLY A 77 -8.32 -34.58 8.96
CA GLY A 77 -9.61 -33.89 9.12
C GLY A 77 -10.06 -33.14 7.87
N GLN A 78 -9.81 -33.69 6.68
CA GLN A 78 -10.29 -33.16 5.41
C GLN A 78 -11.79 -33.47 5.27
N LYS A 79 -12.64 -32.61 5.84
CA LYS A 79 -14.06 -32.51 5.47
C LYS A 79 -14.35 -31.06 5.06
N GLY A 80 -14.99 -30.93 3.90
CA GLY A 80 -14.99 -29.74 3.05
C GLY A 80 -15.29 -28.43 3.78
N ARG A 81 -14.38 -27.46 3.64
CA ARG A 81 -14.71 -26.05 3.72
C ARG A 81 -14.81 -25.53 2.30
N GLY A 82 -16.03 -25.54 1.79
CA GLY A 82 -16.38 -24.81 0.58
C GLY A 82 -16.00 -23.35 0.74
N ARG A 83 -15.53 -22.77 -0.37
CA ARG A 83 -15.52 -21.34 -0.71
C ARG A 83 -16.16 -20.42 0.36
N GLN A 84 -15.38 -20.05 1.37
CA GLN A 84 -15.60 -18.83 2.14
C GLN A 84 -14.75 -17.72 1.47
N MET A 85 -15.07 -17.45 0.21
CA MET A 85 -14.76 -16.17 -0.42
C MET A 85 -15.90 -15.24 -0.01
N CYS A 86 -15.57 -14.08 0.55
CA CYS A 86 -16.45 -13.08 1.18
C CYS A 86 -16.76 -13.35 2.66
N GLY A 87 -16.21 -12.50 3.54
CA GLY A 87 -16.90 -12.16 4.79
C GLY A 87 -16.17 -12.37 6.10
N GLU A 88 -14.87 -12.66 6.13
CA GLU A 88 -14.15 -12.79 7.41
C GLU A 88 -13.05 -11.75 7.52
N ASP A 89 -13.41 -10.63 8.14
CA ASP A 89 -12.71 -9.98 9.24
C ASP A 89 -11.27 -10.44 9.52
N ARG A 90 -10.41 -10.40 8.49
CA ARG A 90 -9.05 -9.93 8.69
C ARG A 90 -9.16 -8.45 8.99
N ARG A 91 -9.58 -8.13 10.23
CA ARG A 91 -9.10 -6.97 10.95
C ARG A 91 -7.60 -7.02 10.74
N ARG A 92 -7.10 -6.25 9.77
CA ARG A 92 -5.69 -6.02 9.61
C ARG A 92 -5.29 -5.48 10.98
N PRO A 93 -4.57 -6.28 11.79
CA PRO A 93 -4.23 -5.85 13.13
C PRO A 93 -3.44 -4.56 12.91
N ASP A 94 -3.93 -3.49 13.54
CA ASP A 94 -3.17 -2.27 13.73
C ASP A 94 -2.80 -1.54 12.43
N ARG A 95 -3.76 -1.45 11.48
CA ARG A 95 -3.76 -0.30 10.57
C ARG A 95 -4.28 0.92 11.33
N ASP A 96 -3.57 1.33 12.37
CA ASP A 96 -3.91 2.46 13.19
C ASP A 96 -3.84 3.75 12.36
N GLY A 97 -5.02 4.18 11.92
CA GLY A 97 -5.43 5.57 12.05
C GLY A 97 -5.18 6.51 10.88
N PHE A 98 -4.20 6.30 10.01
CA PHE A 98 -3.87 7.30 8.99
C PHE A 98 -3.57 6.64 7.64
N GLY A 99 -4.58 6.56 6.77
CA GLY A 99 -4.58 5.82 5.50
C GLY A 99 -3.52 6.18 4.44
N MET A 100 -2.45 6.88 4.79
CA MET A 100 -1.41 7.38 3.89
C MET A 100 -0.09 6.58 3.93
N GLY A 101 -0.06 5.47 4.66
CA GLY A 101 1.15 4.63 4.72
C GLY A 101 2.35 5.30 5.41
N ILE A 102 2.16 6.46 6.04
CA ILE A 102 3.14 7.06 6.94
C ILE A 102 3.05 6.31 8.26
N ASN A 103 4.18 5.79 8.73
CA ASN A 103 4.23 5.19 10.05
C ASN A 103 4.63 6.28 11.04
N TRP A 104 3.65 6.94 11.65
CA TRP A 104 3.87 8.06 12.57
C TRP A 104 4.67 7.69 13.82
N ALA A 105 4.71 6.40 14.17
CA ALA A 105 5.53 5.89 15.25
C ALA A 105 7.04 5.95 14.95
N GLU A 106 7.46 6.14 13.69
CA GLU A 106 8.88 6.23 13.29
C GLU A 106 9.44 7.66 13.38
N LEU A 107 8.67 8.65 13.85
CA LEU A 107 9.05 10.07 13.77
C LEU A 107 9.42 10.70 15.11
N ASN A 108 9.55 9.92 16.18
CA ASN A 108 9.90 10.38 17.53
C ASN A 108 9.12 11.66 17.90
N LEU A 109 7.80 11.62 17.72
CA LEU A 109 6.93 12.78 17.90
C LEU A 109 6.89 13.19 19.39
N THR A 110 6.97 14.49 19.66
CA THR A 110 6.75 14.99 21.02
C THR A 110 5.30 14.80 21.45
N ASP A 111 5.03 14.78 22.75
CA ASP A 111 3.66 14.63 23.25
C ASP A 111 2.75 15.79 22.84
N ASP A 112 3.31 17.00 22.74
CA ASP A 112 2.61 18.17 22.21
C ASP A 112 2.24 17.99 20.73
N GLN A 113 3.17 17.49 19.90
CA GLN A 113 2.90 17.18 18.49
C GLN A 113 1.80 16.11 18.37
N LYS A 114 1.87 15.03 19.17
CA LYS A 114 0.85 13.97 19.20
C LYS A 114 -0.53 14.54 19.56
N ALA A 115 -0.61 15.41 20.57
CA ALA A 115 -1.85 16.04 20.99
C ALA A 115 -2.44 16.93 19.88
N GLN A 116 -1.61 17.77 19.24
CA GLN A 116 -2.05 18.61 18.11
C GLN A 116 -2.54 17.78 16.92
N MET A 117 -1.84 16.69 16.60
CA MET A 117 -2.25 15.79 15.53
C MET A 117 -3.58 15.09 15.83
N GLN A 118 -3.78 14.64 17.08
CA GLN A 118 -5.05 14.04 17.50
C GLN A 118 -6.21 15.03 17.38
N GLU A 119 -5.99 16.29 17.72
CA GLU A 119 -7.02 17.31 17.59
C GLU A 119 -7.36 17.59 16.12
N LYS A 120 -6.34 17.76 15.26
CA LYS A 120 -6.55 17.91 13.81
C LYS A 120 -7.29 16.72 13.20
N PHE A 121 -7.06 15.52 13.74
CA PHE A 121 -7.78 14.33 13.31
C PHE A 121 -9.26 14.35 13.72
N ARG A 122 -9.58 14.79 14.94
CA ARG A 122 -10.98 14.97 15.39
C ARG A 122 -11.71 16.03 14.56
N GLU A 123 -11.05 17.15 14.29
CA GLU A 123 -11.56 18.21 13.42
C GLU A 123 -11.88 17.64 12.03
N PHE A 124 -10.94 16.93 11.40
CA PHE A 124 -11.14 16.30 10.09
C PHE A 124 -12.28 15.26 10.12
N GLN A 125 -12.35 14.41 11.14
CA GLN A 125 -13.43 13.44 11.27
C GLN A 125 -14.80 14.10 11.35
N THR A 126 -14.91 15.18 12.14
CA THR A 126 -16.14 15.93 12.32
C THR A 126 -16.54 16.62 11.02
N ALA A 127 -15.60 17.33 10.38
CA ALA A 127 -15.83 18.05 9.13
C ALA A 127 -16.24 17.13 7.97
N THR A 128 -15.75 15.89 7.94
CA THR A 128 -16.04 14.93 6.86
C THR A 128 -17.14 13.92 7.19
N ALA A 129 -17.75 13.98 8.38
CA ALA A 129 -18.75 13.01 8.83
C ALA A 129 -19.96 12.97 7.88
N GLU A 130 -20.51 14.15 7.55
CA GLU A 130 -21.66 14.29 6.67
C GLU A 130 -21.34 13.85 5.22
N LEU A 131 -20.16 14.20 4.71
CA LEU A 131 -19.71 13.79 3.37
C LEU A 131 -19.62 12.26 3.25
N ARG A 132 -19.05 11.60 4.26
CA ARG A 132 -18.97 10.13 4.31
C ARG A 132 -20.35 9.49 4.42
N GLU A 133 -21.27 10.12 5.14
CA GLU A 133 -22.64 9.65 5.23
C GLU A 133 -23.38 9.76 3.89
N LYS A 134 -23.35 10.92 3.24
CA LYS A 134 -23.88 11.13 1.89
C LYS A 134 -23.32 10.12 0.89
N MET A 135 -22.01 9.91 0.93
CA MET A 135 -21.32 8.91 0.10
C MET A 135 -21.85 7.48 0.33
N ARG A 136 -22.13 7.11 1.59
CA ARG A 136 -22.73 5.79 1.92
C ARG A 136 -24.14 5.66 1.35
N PHE A 137 -24.94 6.72 1.40
CA PHE A 137 -26.29 6.75 0.82
C PHE A 137 -26.25 6.64 -0.71
N ALA A 138 -25.47 7.48 -1.39
CA ALA A 138 -25.35 7.42 -2.86
C ALA A 138 -24.90 6.02 -3.35
N ARG A 139 -23.93 5.39 -2.66
CA ARG A 139 -23.52 4.00 -2.95
C ARG A 139 -24.60 2.96 -2.65
N ARG A 140 -25.51 3.22 -1.71
CA ARG A 140 -26.68 2.36 -1.47
C ARG A 140 -27.67 2.53 -2.62
N ASP A 141 -27.89 3.74 -3.11
CA ASP A 141 -28.83 4.02 -4.18
C ASP A 141 -28.40 3.37 -5.50
N VAL A 142 -27.12 3.48 -5.87
CA VAL A 142 -26.55 2.71 -7.01
C VAL A 142 -26.84 1.21 -6.84
N ARG A 143 -26.55 0.64 -5.67
CA ARG A 143 -26.81 -0.79 -5.41
C ARG A 143 -28.29 -1.16 -5.42
N THR A 144 -29.19 -0.22 -5.13
CA THR A 144 -30.64 -0.45 -5.15
C THR A 144 -31.14 -0.44 -6.59
N VAL A 145 -30.74 0.56 -7.39
CA VAL A 145 -31.13 0.67 -8.81
C VAL A 145 -30.60 -0.54 -9.61
N MET A 146 -29.36 -0.95 -9.35
CA MET A 146 -28.74 -2.11 -10.02
C MET A 146 -29.38 -3.47 -9.67
N ARG A 147 -30.24 -3.55 -8.63
CA ARG A 147 -30.99 -4.77 -8.28
C ARG A 147 -32.37 -4.83 -8.92
N GLN A 148 -32.83 -3.76 -9.56
CA GLN A 148 -34.14 -3.73 -10.20
C GLN A 148 -34.11 -4.57 -11.49
N ASN A 149 -35.22 -5.23 -11.83
CA ASN A 149 -35.34 -6.04 -13.05
C ASN A 149 -35.15 -5.20 -14.33
N GLN A 150 -35.48 -3.92 -14.27
CA GLN A 150 -35.21 -2.94 -15.33
C GLN A 150 -34.34 -1.84 -14.72
N VAL A 151 -33.08 -1.76 -15.15
CA VAL A 151 -32.13 -0.77 -14.65
C VAL A 151 -32.40 0.56 -15.33
N ASP A 152 -32.68 1.58 -14.52
CA ASP A 152 -32.80 2.96 -14.97
C ASP A 152 -31.40 3.59 -15.09
N GLN A 153 -30.83 3.58 -16.29
CA GLN A 153 -29.48 4.06 -16.55
C GLN A 153 -29.28 5.52 -16.10
N ALA A 154 -30.27 6.38 -16.30
CA ALA A 154 -30.18 7.79 -15.93
C ALA A 154 -30.03 7.97 -14.41
N LYS A 155 -30.70 7.14 -13.60
CA LYS A 155 -30.53 7.14 -12.14
C LYS A 155 -29.17 6.61 -11.71
N VAL A 156 -28.64 5.60 -12.40
CA VAL A 156 -27.29 5.08 -12.14
C VAL A 156 -26.25 6.16 -12.42
N ASP A 157 -26.34 6.83 -13.57
CA ASP A 157 -25.40 7.88 -13.97
C ASP A 157 -25.45 9.08 -13.01
N SER A 158 -26.65 9.51 -12.61
CA SER A 158 -26.82 10.58 -11.62
C SER A 158 -26.19 10.24 -10.27
N ALA A 159 -26.40 9.01 -9.77
CA ALA A 159 -25.83 8.59 -8.49
C ALA A 159 -24.30 8.44 -8.56
N TRP A 160 -23.75 8.04 -9.70
CA TRP A 160 -22.30 8.05 -9.92
C TRP A 160 -21.70 9.46 -9.98
N ALA A 161 -22.39 10.41 -10.61
CA ALA A 161 -21.97 11.81 -10.63
C ALA A 161 -21.93 12.42 -9.22
N GLU A 162 -22.94 12.10 -8.39
CA GLU A 162 -22.96 12.50 -6.97
C GLU A 162 -21.80 11.88 -6.19
N ILE A 163 -21.55 10.58 -6.36
CA ILE A 163 -20.39 9.89 -5.77
C ILE A 163 -19.08 10.58 -6.17
N GLY A 164 -18.91 10.91 -7.45
CA GLY A 164 -17.72 11.61 -7.94
C GLY A 164 -17.51 12.95 -7.26
N THR A 165 -18.58 13.75 -7.15
CA THR A 165 -18.55 15.06 -6.48
C THR A 165 -18.19 14.93 -5.00
N LEU A 166 -18.83 14.00 -4.28
CA LEU A 166 -18.55 13.75 -2.86
C LEU A 166 -17.13 13.22 -2.64
N GLN A 167 -16.59 12.44 -3.58
CA GLN A 167 -15.24 11.91 -3.49
C GLN A 167 -14.23 13.04 -3.64
N GLN A 168 -14.43 13.93 -4.61
CA GLN A 168 -13.59 15.11 -4.78
C GLN A 168 -13.54 15.97 -3.52
N GLN A 169 -14.70 16.25 -2.90
CA GLN A 169 -14.77 17.02 -1.65
C GLN A 169 -14.03 16.34 -0.49
N LEU A 170 -14.11 15.01 -0.40
CA LEU A 170 -13.36 14.24 0.60
C LEU A 170 -11.85 14.28 0.33
N ASP A 171 -11.42 14.22 -0.93
CA ASP A 171 -10.01 14.27 -1.32
C ASP A 171 -9.40 15.66 -1.07
N GLU A 172 -10.16 16.72 -1.31
CA GLU A 172 -9.80 18.11 -0.95
C GLU A 172 -9.61 18.23 0.58
N ALA A 173 -10.61 17.83 1.37
CA ALA A 173 -10.52 17.85 2.83
C ALA A 173 -9.37 16.98 3.36
N GLN A 174 -9.08 15.85 2.72
CA GLN A 174 -7.95 14.99 3.06
C GLN A 174 -6.61 15.69 2.76
N THR A 175 -6.52 16.39 1.63
CA THR A 175 -5.32 17.16 1.26
C THR A 175 -5.05 18.26 2.27
N ASP A 176 -6.08 19.03 2.63
CA ASP A 176 -5.97 20.09 3.64
C ASP A 176 -5.56 19.55 5.01
N HIS A 177 -6.17 18.44 5.43
CA HIS A 177 -5.80 17.76 6.67
C HIS A 177 -4.33 17.32 6.65
N MET A 178 -3.85 16.76 5.53
CA MET A 178 -2.45 16.36 5.39
C MET A 178 -1.48 17.53 5.43
N LEU A 179 -1.84 18.67 4.82
CA LEU A 179 -1.03 19.89 4.91
C LEU A 179 -0.96 20.39 6.36
N ALA A 180 -2.09 20.38 7.08
CA ALA A 180 -2.15 20.75 8.49
C ALA A 180 -1.31 19.81 9.38
N LEU A 181 -1.30 18.50 9.12
CA LEU A 181 -0.43 17.57 9.83
C LEU A 181 1.05 17.83 9.52
N ARG A 182 1.40 18.11 8.26
CA ARG A 182 2.79 18.41 7.88
C ARG A 182 3.32 19.68 8.53
N SER A 183 2.48 20.67 8.79
CA SER A 183 2.89 21.90 9.50
C SER A 183 3.22 21.70 10.99
N ILE A 184 2.82 20.58 11.60
CA ILE A 184 3.14 20.24 12.99
C ILE A 184 4.55 19.62 13.09
N LEU A 185 5.03 19.01 12.00
CA LEU A 185 6.30 18.28 11.96
C LEU A 185 7.49 19.23 11.80
N THR A 186 8.64 18.80 12.33
CA THR A 186 9.92 19.44 12.06
C THR A 186 10.44 19.09 10.67
N GLN A 187 11.38 19.89 10.16
CA GLN A 187 12.02 19.63 8.87
C GLN A 187 12.77 18.29 8.86
N GLU A 188 13.45 17.95 9.96
CA GLU A 188 14.15 16.66 10.11
C GLU A 188 13.17 15.48 10.06
N GLN A 189 12.01 15.58 10.72
CA GLN A 189 10.96 14.55 10.66
C GLN A 189 10.42 14.39 9.22
N LEU A 190 10.25 15.49 8.48
CA LEU A 190 9.82 15.45 7.08
C LEU A 190 10.83 14.75 6.17
N GLU A 191 12.13 14.96 6.41
CA GLU A 191 13.22 14.28 5.68
C GLU A 191 13.23 12.78 5.98
N THR A 192 13.02 12.37 7.24
CA THR A 192 12.86 10.96 7.62
C THR A 192 11.67 10.32 6.90
N ILE A 193 10.52 11.00 6.82
CA ILE A 193 9.37 10.50 6.04
C ILE A 193 9.76 10.30 4.57
N GLN A 194 10.47 11.25 3.98
CA GLN A 194 10.86 11.20 2.57
C GLN A 194 11.82 10.03 2.31
N LYS A 195 12.86 9.88 3.13
CA LYS A 195 13.81 8.76 3.07
C LYS A 195 13.12 7.40 3.22
N ASN A 196 12.17 7.30 4.14
CA ASN A 196 11.40 6.06 4.37
C ASN A 196 10.50 5.73 3.17
N ARG A 197 9.99 6.74 2.44
CA ARG A 197 9.24 6.53 1.20
C ARG A 197 10.12 6.02 0.08
N GLU A 198 11.27 6.64 -0.13
CA GLU A 198 12.26 6.25 -1.16
C GLU A 198 12.74 4.82 -0.91
N THR A 199 13.14 4.50 0.31
CA THR A 199 13.56 3.14 0.70
C THR A 199 12.47 2.09 0.42
N ARG A 200 11.20 2.43 0.67
CA ARG A 200 10.07 1.54 0.39
C ARG A 200 9.78 1.41 -1.10
N GLN A 201 9.97 2.46 -1.89
CA GLN A 201 9.84 2.41 -3.35
C GLN A 201 10.90 1.50 -3.95
N GLU A 202 12.17 1.69 -3.59
CA GLU A 202 13.28 0.83 -4.01
C GLU A 202 13.03 -0.63 -3.64
N LEU A 203 12.54 -0.89 -2.42
CA LEU A 203 12.19 -2.24 -1.99
C LEU A 203 11.04 -2.84 -2.83
N GLN A 204 10.06 -2.04 -3.24
CA GLN A 204 8.96 -2.48 -4.10
C GLN A 204 9.44 -2.80 -5.50
N GLU A 205 10.34 -1.98 -6.05
CA GLU A 205 10.97 -2.20 -7.36
C GLU A 205 11.80 -3.49 -7.36
N LEU A 206 12.67 -3.69 -6.37
CA LEU A 206 13.44 -4.93 -6.23
C LEU A 206 12.54 -6.16 -6.09
N LYS A 207 11.43 -6.05 -5.34
CA LYS A 207 10.45 -7.14 -5.22
C LYS A 207 9.67 -7.40 -6.50
N ALA A 208 9.43 -6.36 -7.31
CA ALA A 208 8.81 -6.51 -8.62
C ALA A 208 9.79 -7.21 -9.58
N GLU A 209 11.05 -6.78 -9.64
CA GLU A 209 12.10 -7.42 -10.43
C GLU A 209 12.29 -8.88 -10.04
N TYR A 210 12.40 -9.16 -8.73
CA TYR A 210 12.47 -10.53 -8.21
C TYR A 210 11.28 -11.39 -8.64
N ARG A 211 10.07 -10.81 -8.63
CA ARG A 211 8.86 -11.48 -9.09
C ARG A 211 8.90 -11.74 -10.59
N ASP A 212 9.29 -10.76 -11.38
CA ASP A 212 9.33 -10.86 -12.84
C ASP A 212 10.36 -11.91 -13.29
N MET A 213 11.52 -11.98 -12.64
CA MET A 213 12.49 -13.05 -12.86
C MET A 213 11.93 -14.44 -12.51
N LEU A 214 11.22 -14.57 -11.40
CA LEU A 214 10.61 -15.84 -10.99
C LEU A 214 9.56 -16.36 -11.98
N PHE A 215 8.84 -15.47 -12.65
CA PHE A 215 7.76 -15.83 -13.57
C PHE A 215 8.15 -15.72 -15.05
N SER A 216 9.39 -15.36 -15.35
CA SER A 216 9.91 -15.38 -16.71
C SER A 216 9.98 -16.82 -17.24
N SER A 217 9.60 -17.04 -18.50
CA SER A 217 9.59 -18.35 -19.15
C SER A 217 10.98 -18.80 -19.66
N GLY A 218 12.02 -17.99 -19.44
CA GLY A 218 13.40 -18.27 -19.83
C GLY A 218 14.19 -19.10 -18.82
N GLU A 219 15.45 -19.40 -19.16
CA GLU A 219 16.41 -20.00 -18.21
C GLU A 219 16.68 -19.01 -17.07
N ILE A 220 16.33 -19.41 -15.85
CA ILE A 220 16.45 -18.56 -14.66
C ILE A 220 17.92 -18.55 -14.22
N ASP A 221 18.54 -17.38 -14.20
CA ASP A 221 19.84 -17.19 -13.56
C ASP A 221 19.65 -17.21 -12.03
N VAL A 222 19.91 -18.37 -11.43
CA VAL A 222 19.75 -18.62 -9.99
C VAL A 222 20.64 -17.72 -9.16
N GLU A 223 21.82 -17.32 -9.66
CA GLU A 223 22.74 -16.46 -8.91
C GLU A 223 22.26 -15.01 -8.87
N GLN A 224 21.72 -14.49 -9.98
CA GLN A 224 21.05 -13.18 -9.99
C GLN A 224 19.85 -13.14 -9.04
N LEU A 225 19.06 -14.22 -9.01
CA LEU A 225 17.89 -14.32 -8.14
C LEU A 225 18.26 -14.31 -6.64
N LYS A 226 19.32 -15.03 -6.26
CA LYS A 226 19.86 -14.98 -4.88
C LYS A 226 20.40 -13.60 -4.53
N ALA A 227 21.10 -12.96 -5.45
CA ALA A 227 21.64 -11.61 -5.23
C ALA A 227 20.51 -10.60 -4.97
N LEU A 228 19.44 -10.64 -5.77
CA LEU A 228 18.27 -9.78 -5.57
C LEU A 228 17.53 -10.11 -4.26
N GLN A 229 17.40 -11.39 -3.91
CA GLN A 229 16.85 -11.76 -2.60
C GLN A 229 17.69 -11.21 -1.45
N ALA A 230 19.02 -11.27 -1.54
CA ALA A 230 19.92 -10.70 -0.54
C ALA A 230 19.73 -9.18 -0.39
N GLN A 231 19.66 -8.44 -1.50
CA GLN A 231 19.40 -7.00 -1.49
C GLN A 231 18.04 -6.64 -0.85
N ILE A 232 16.99 -7.41 -1.16
CA ILE A 232 15.67 -7.25 -0.52
C ILE A 232 15.80 -7.45 0.99
N THR A 233 16.46 -8.53 1.43
CA THR A 233 16.61 -8.81 2.86
C THR A 233 17.44 -7.76 3.58
N GLU A 234 18.48 -7.23 2.94
CA GLU A 234 19.32 -6.17 3.50
C GLU A 234 18.53 -4.87 3.71
N LYS A 235 17.75 -4.44 2.71
CA LYS A 235 16.89 -3.25 2.83
C LYS A 235 15.77 -3.43 3.86
N GLU A 236 15.17 -4.63 3.93
CA GLU A 236 14.19 -4.94 4.98
C GLU A 236 14.82 -4.88 6.38
N LEU A 237 16.03 -5.41 6.54
CA LEU A 237 16.78 -5.35 7.79
C LEU A 237 17.17 -3.91 8.14
N ALA A 238 17.57 -3.08 7.17
CA ALA A 238 17.85 -1.67 7.41
C ALA A 238 16.62 -0.95 7.97
N LEU A 239 15.45 -1.11 7.33
CA LEU A 239 14.18 -0.56 7.84
C LEU A 239 13.80 -1.12 9.23
N GLN A 240 14.17 -2.35 9.54
CA GLN A 240 13.92 -2.93 10.87
C GLN A 240 14.91 -2.46 11.93
N ARG A 241 16.17 -2.21 11.57
CA ARG A 241 17.21 -1.70 12.46
C ARG A 241 16.89 -0.29 12.92
N ASP A 242 16.59 0.61 11.99
CA ASP A 242 16.18 1.99 12.31
C ASP A 242 15.02 1.97 13.32
N ARG A 243 13.99 1.15 13.05
CA ARG A 243 12.85 0.96 13.97
C ARG A 243 13.21 0.34 15.32
N ALA A 244 14.22 -0.52 15.36
CA ALA A 244 14.62 -1.21 16.58
C ALA A 244 15.46 -0.29 17.47
N GLU A 245 16.30 0.56 16.86
CA GLU A 245 17.10 1.58 17.52
C GLU A 245 16.19 2.65 18.13
N ASP A 246 15.25 3.21 17.37
CA ASP A 246 14.26 4.17 17.91
C ASP A 246 13.51 3.60 19.13
N ARG A 247 12.99 2.38 19.01
CA ARG A 247 12.29 1.72 20.14
C ARG A 247 13.20 1.42 21.32
N ALA A 248 14.49 1.17 21.07
CA ALA A 248 15.45 0.91 22.14
C ALA A 248 15.78 2.20 22.89
N GLU A 249 15.89 3.32 22.19
CA GLU A 249 16.07 4.65 22.77
C GLU A 249 14.84 5.08 23.57
N GLU A 250 13.63 5.00 23.00
CA GLU A 250 12.38 5.28 23.71
C GLU A 250 12.26 4.45 24.99
N ARG A 251 12.61 3.15 24.90
CA ARG A 251 12.59 2.26 26.06
C ARG A 251 13.65 2.65 27.10
N ALA A 252 14.82 3.10 26.67
CA ALA A 252 15.89 3.53 27.56
C ALA A 252 15.50 4.81 28.31
N GLU A 253 14.91 5.77 27.62
CA GLU A 253 14.38 7.01 28.23
C GLU A 253 13.25 6.71 29.23
N TRP A 254 12.26 5.91 28.83
CA TRP A 254 11.19 5.50 29.72
C TRP A 254 11.71 4.76 30.97
N LEU A 255 12.76 3.96 30.83
CA LEU A 255 13.40 3.30 31.97
C LEU A 255 14.08 4.30 32.92
N GLN A 256 14.61 5.41 32.42
CA GLN A 256 15.25 6.45 33.24
C GLN A 256 14.23 7.25 34.07
N GLU A 257 13.01 7.43 33.56
CA GLU A 257 11.94 8.13 34.28
C GLU A 257 11.34 7.33 35.45
N LEU A 258 11.48 6.00 35.41
CA LEU A 258 10.93 5.12 36.43
C LEU A 258 11.76 5.10 37.71
N THR A 259 11.07 5.06 38.86
CA THR A 259 11.74 4.88 40.14
C THR A 259 12.42 3.51 40.22
N PRO A 260 13.50 3.35 41.02
CA PRO A 260 14.17 2.06 41.19
C PRO A 260 13.21 0.93 41.60
N GLU A 261 12.18 1.24 42.41
CA GLU A 261 11.14 0.29 42.79
C GLU A 261 10.26 -0.13 41.60
N GLN A 262 9.84 0.82 40.75
CA GLN A 262 9.10 0.51 39.53
C GLN A 262 9.93 -0.31 38.55
N GLN A 263 11.21 0.02 38.38
CA GLN A 263 12.14 -0.76 37.58
C GLN A 263 12.28 -2.19 38.14
N GLN A 264 12.39 -2.34 39.46
CA GLN A 264 12.45 -3.64 40.12
C GLN A 264 11.14 -4.43 39.94
N GLN A 265 9.98 -3.78 40.04
CA GLN A 265 8.69 -4.41 39.75
C GLN A 265 8.59 -4.87 38.30
N LEU A 266 9.09 -4.10 37.32
CA LEU A 266 9.13 -4.51 35.93
C LEU A 266 10.08 -5.70 35.69
N ARG A 267 11.24 -5.72 36.35
CA ARG A 267 12.16 -6.87 36.32
C ARG A 267 11.54 -8.15 36.91
N MET A 268 10.65 -8.01 37.91
CA MET A 268 9.91 -9.13 38.50
C MET A 268 8.73 -9.56 37.62
N LYS A 269 7.96 -8.62 37.04
CA LYS A 269 6.84 -8.90 36.13
C LYS A 269 7.27 -9.46 34.77
N GLY A 270 8.45 -9.06 34.27
CA GLY A 270 9.05 -9.59 33.04
C GLY A 270 9.53 -11.04 33.15
N ARG A 271 9.65 -11.57 34.38
CA ARG A 271 9.82 -13.00 34.65
C ARG A 271 8.46 -13.64 34.93
N GLY A 272 7.50 -13.47 34.03
CA GLY A 272 6.35 -14.38 34.00
C GLY A 272 6.87 -15.82 33.91
N PRO A 273 6.26 -16.80 34.60
CA PRO A 273 6.75 -18.17 34.57
C PRO A 273 6.77 -18.62 33.12
N CYS A 274 7.98 -18.83 32.59
CA CYS A 274 8.16 -19.65 31.40
C CYS A 274 7.66 -21.03 31.83
N LYS A 275 6.38 -21.31 31.58
CA LYS A 275 5.87 -22.67 31.57
C LYS A 275 6.54 -23.36 30.40
N TRP A 276 7.70 -23.95 30.68
CA TRP A 276 8.31 -25.01 29.89
C TRP A 276 7.46 -26.27 30.03
#